data_AF-A0A7Y0KCZ6-F1
#
_entry.id   AF-A0A7Y0KCZ6-F1
#
_cell.length_a   1.000
_cell.length_b   1.000
_cell.length_c   1.000
_cell.angle_alpha   90.00
_cell.angle_beta   90.00
_cell.angle_gamma   90.00
#
_symmetry.space_group_name_H-M   'P 1'
#
loop_
_entity.id
_entity.type
_entity.pdbx_description
1 polymer ?
#
loop_
_entity_poly.entity_id
_entity_poly.type
_entity_poly.pdbx_seq_one_letter_code
_entity_poly.pdbx_strand_id
1 'polypeptide(L)'
;MYIKLNIETDFEIKSLSDLGKFKQVMEQLKMKINKSELARELGVDRRTIDKYLNGFIPKRTRKKASMLDEYYGVASGKCGFTTLRKSKYKKPNFSVL
;
A
#
# COMPACT_ATOMS: atom_id res chain seq x y z
N MET A 1 -35.73 -1.77 -27.21
CA MET A 1 -35.64 -2.74 -26.10
C MET A 1 -35.23 -1.97 -24.87
N TYR A 2 -36.06 -1.94 -23.84
CA TYR A 2 -35.79 -1.23 -22.60
C TYR A 2 -35.41 -2.23 -21.52
N ILE A 3 -34.19 -2.09 -21.00
CA ILE A 3 -33.71 -2.88 -19.87
C ILE A 3 -33.76 -1.95 -18.66
N LYS A 4 -34.59 -2.27 -17.68
CA LYS A 4 -34.55 -1.60 -16.37
C LYS A 4 -33.43 -2.23 -15.55
N LEU A 5 -32.42 -1.44 -15.21
CA LEU A 5 -31.40 -1.82 -14.24
C LEU A 5 -31.80 -1.20 -12.91
N ASN A 6 -32.10 -2.03 -11.91
CA ASN A 6 -32.29 -1.59 -10.52
C ASN A 6 -30.91 -1.68 -9.84
N ILE A 7 -30.17 -0.58 -9.87
CA ILE A 7 -28.84 -0.50 -9.28
C ILE A 7 -28.97 0.21 -7.94
N GLU A 8 -28.51 -0.42 -6.87
CA GLU A 8 -28.33 0.25 -5.58
C GLU A 8 -27.28 1.35 -5.76
N THR A 9 -27.68 2.61 -5.57
CA THR A 9 -26.86 3.79 -5.86
C THR A 9 -25.86 4.13 -4.74
N ASP A 10 -25.93 3.42 -3.63
CA ASP A 10 -25.20 3.77 -2.42
C ASP A 10 -23.87 3.00 -2.37
N PHE A 11 -22.76 3.74 -2.49
CA PHE A 11 -21.41 3.20 -2.38
C PHE A 11 -20.74 3.75 -1.13
N GLU A 12 -20.60 2.90 -0.11
CA GLU A 12 -20.01 3.30 1.16
C GLU A 12 -18.46 3.21 1.10
N ILE A 13 -17.78 4.34 1.34
CA ILE A 13 -16.31 4.42 1.36
C ILE A 13 -15.86 4.56 2.82
N LYS A 14 -15.38 3.48 3.42
CA LYS A 14 -14.86 3.48 4.80
C LYS A 14 -13.35 3.69 4.88
N SER A 15 -12.62 3.29 3.84
CA SER A 15 -11.16 3.24 3.89
C SER A 15 -10.49 3.75 2.62
N LEU A 16 -9.22 4.10 2.74
CA LEU A 16 -8.41 4.56 1.60
C LEU A 16 -8.23 3.47 0.52
N SER A 17 -8.35 2.21 0.91
CA SER A 17 -8.23 1.05 0.01
C SER A 17 -9.40 0.97 -0.98
N ASP A 18 -10.55 1.53 -0.60
CA ASP A 18 -11.79 1.43 -1.39
C ASP A 18 -11.80 2.42 -2.58
N LEU A 19 -10.95 3.46 -2.54
CA LEU A 19 -10.86 4.46 -3.61
C LEU A 19 -10.48 3.87 -4.96
N GLY A 20 -9.70 2.78 -4.99
CA GLY A 20 -9.35 2.10 -6.24
C GLY A 20 -10.59 1.54 -6.95
N LYS A 21 -11.48 0.88 -6.21
CA LYS A 21 -12.75 0.34 -6.74
C LYS A 21 -13.71 1.47 -7.11
N PHE A 22 -13.78 2.49 -6.26
CA PHE A 22 -14.60 3.67 -6.52
C PHE A 22 -14.25 4.36 -7.85
N LYS A 23 -12.95 4.45 -8.17
CA LYS A 23 -12.51 5.00 -9.46
C LYS A 23 -13.01 4.17 -10.64
N GLN A 24 -12.95 2.84 -10.54
CA GLN A 24 -13.44 1.96 -11.61
C GLN A 24 -14.93 2.16 -11.89
N VAL A 25 -15.74 2.26 -10.83
CA VAL A 25 -17.19 2.52 -10.95
C VAL A 25 -17.42 3.89 -11.61
N MET A 26 -16.72 4.93 -11.15
CA MET A 26 -16.86 6.28 -11.69
C MET A 26 -16.43 6.38 -13.16
N GLU A 27 -15.40 5.64 -13.58
CA GLU A 27 -14.97 5.55 -14.98
C GLU A 27 -16.02 4.86 -15.87
N GLN A 28 -16.63 3.77 -15.38
CA GLN A 28 -17.72 3.09 -16.09
C GLN A 28 -18.94 3.99 -16.27
N LEU A 29 -19.26 4.80 -15.24
CA LEU A 29 -20.35 5.78 -15.27
C LEU A 29 -19.98 7.07 -16.02
N LYS A 30 -18.71 7.24 -16.44
CA LYS A 30 -18.16 8.47 -17.06
C LYS A 30 -18.36 9.73 -16.21
N MET A 31 -18.34 9.59 -14.88
CA MET A 31 -18.55 10.69 -13.94
C MET A 31 -17.23 11.25 -13.41
N LYS A 32 -17.22 12.55 -13.05
CA LYS A 32 -16.05 13.22 -12.49
C LYS A 32 -15.99 13.04 -10.98
N ILE A 33 -14.85 12.60 -10.47
CA ILE A 33 -14.61 12.40 -9.04
C ILE A 33 -14.33 13.73 -8.33
N ASN A 34 -15.10 14.03 -7.27
CA ASN A 34 -14.86 15.18 -6.40
C ASN A 34 -13.81 14.88 -5.32
N LYS A 35 -12.53 15.11 -5.64
CA LYS A 35 -11.40 14.77 -4.75
C LYS A 35 -11.37 15.59 -3.45
N SER A 36 -11.87 16.82 -3.48
CA SER A 36 -11.84 17.71 -2.31
C SER A 36 -12.84 17.31 -1.24
N GLU A 37 -14.00 16.80 -1.66
CA GLU A 37 -15.03 16.30 -0.76
C GLU A 37 -14.58 15.00 -0.09
N LEU A 38 -14.07 14.05 -0.88
CA LEU A 38 -13.46 12.81 -0.36
C LEU A 38 -12.35 13.08 0.67
N ALA A 39 -11.54 14.12 0.45
CA ALA A 39 -10.48 14.50 1.37
C ALA A 39 -11.02 14.99 2.73
N ARG A 40 -12.15 15.73 2.72
CA ARG A 40 -12.80 16.23 3.95
C ARG A 40 -13.45 15.09 4.74
N GLU A 41 -14.20 14.23 4.06
CA GLU A 41 -14.88 13.08 4.68
C GLU A 41 -13.90 12.08 5.29
N LEU A 42 -12.80 11.78 4.58
CA LEU A 42 -11.79 10.84 5.05
C LEU A 42 -10.73 11.49 5.96
N GLY A 43 -10.77 12.81 6.16
CA GLY A 43 -9.81 13.55 6.98
C GLY A 43 -8.36 13.44 6.49
N VAL A 44 -8.14 13.32 5.18
CA VAL A 44 -6.81 13.15 4.57
C VAL A 44 -6.49 14.24 3.56
N ASP A 45 -5.20 14.46 3.32
CA ASP A 45 -4.76 15.40 2.27
C ASP A 45 -5.26 14.94 0.87
N ARG A 46 -5.66 15.91 0.03
CA ARG A 46 -6.11 15.67 -1.34
C ARG A 46 -5.10 14.88 -2.19
N ARG A 47 -3.79 15.06 -1.96
CA ARG A 47 -2.72 14.32 -2.65
C ARG A 47 -2.75 12.83 -2.28
N THR A 48 -3.11 12.51 -1.05
CA THR A 48 -3.30 11.12 -0.60
C THR A 48 -4.47 10.50 -1.35
N ILE A 49 -5.62 11.19 -1.44
CA ILE A 49 -6.76 10.73 -2.25
C ILE A 49 -6.34 10.42 -3.68
N ASP A 50 -5.63 11.35 -4.33
CA ASP A 50 -5.18 11.17 -5.71
C ASP A 50 -4.22 9.98 -5.88
N LYS A 51 -3.32 9.80 -4.93
CA LYS A 51 -2.39 8.68 -4.87
C LYS A 51 -3.12 7.33 -4.77
N TYR A 52 -4.13 7.22 -3.90
CA TYR A 52 -4.90 5.99 -3.71
C TYR A 52 -5.87 5.71 -4.86
N LEU A 53 -6.46 6.75 -5.47
CA LEU A 53 -7.23 6.63 -6.71
C LEU A 53 -6.39 6.01 -7.84
N ASN A 54 -5.09 6.30 -7.91
CA ASN A 54 -4.19 5.73 -8.92
C ASN A 54 -3.66 4.33 -8.57
N GLY A 55 -4.25 3.64 -7.58
CA GLY A 55 -3.90 2.25 -7.26
C GLY A 55 -2.68 2.11 -6.36
N PHE A 56 -2.35 3.12 -5.56
CA PHE A 56 -1.28 2.99 -4.58
C PHE A 56 -1.60 1.95 -3.51
N ILE A 57 -0.67 1.01 -3.32
CA ILE A 57 -0.74 0.02 -2.26
C ILE A 57 0.32 0.37 -1.19
N PRO A 58 -0.08 0.68 0.05
CA PRO A 58 0.86 0.99 1.12
C PRO A 58 1.75 -0.21 1.41
N LYS A 59 3.07 0.01 1.42
CA LYS A 59 4.06 -1.02 1.78
C LYS A 59 4.32 -0.97 3.29
N ARG A 60 4.19 -2.11 3.98
CA ARG A 60 4.44 -2.21 5.43
C ARG A 60 5.89 -1.95 5.82
N THR A 61 6.83 -2.36 4.98
CA THR A 61 8.27 -2.25 5.25
C THR A 61 9.01 -1.69 4.04
N ARG A 62 9.90 -0.74 4.29
CA ARG A 62 10.87 -0.29 3.30
C ARG A 62 11.85 -1.42 3.00
N LYS A 63 11.99 -1.80 1.72
CA LYS A 63 13.15 -2.59 1.28
C LYS A 63 14.37 -1.66 1.29
N LYS A 64 15.16 -1.72 2.36
CA LYS A 64 16.47 -1.07 2.42
C LYS A 64 17.50 -2.15 2.12
N ALA A 65 18.21 -2.01 1.00
CA ALA A 65 19.37 -2.84 0.74
C ALA A 65 20.41 -2.56 1.83
N SER A 66 20.92 -3.62 2.46
CA SER A 66 22.08 -3.52 3.33
C SER A 66 23.34 -3.48 2.46
N MET A 67 24.45 -2.88 2.94
CA MET A 67 25.73 -2.93 2.21
C MET A 67 26.20 -4.38 1.99
N LEU A 68 25.77 -5.32 2.84
CA LEU A 68 26.08 -6.74 2.73
C LEU A 68 25.25 -7.47 1.68
N ASP A 69 24.14 -6.88 1.21
CA ASP A 69 23.26 -7.52 0.22
C ASP A 69 23.98 -7.74 -1.11
N GLU A 70 24.96 -6.89 -1.44
CA GLU A 70 25.82 -6.99 -2.63
C GLU A 70 26.74 -8.22 -2.59
N TYR A 71 27.12 -8.70 -1.40
CA TYR A 71 28.09 -9.78 -1.24
C TYR A 71 27.44 -11.18 -1.11
N TYR A 72 26.13 -11.28 -0.85
CA TYR A 72 25.44 -12.57 -0.73
C TYR A 72 25.42 -13.36 -2.05
N GLY A 73 25.39 -12.71 -3.21
CA GLY A 73 25.42 -13.38 -4.51
C GLY A 73 26.80 -13.96 -4.89
N VAL A 74 27.87 -13.37 -4.36
CA VAL A 74 29.26 -13.83 -4.58
C VAL A 74 29.59 -15.02 -3.67
N ALA A 75 29.09 -14.99 -2.42
CA ALA A 75 29.31 -16.05 -1.45
C ALA A 75 28.65 -17.41 -1.81
N SER A 76 27.58 -17.42 -2.62
CA SER A 76 26.89 -18.65 -3.01
C SER A 76 27.55 -19.44 -4.13
N GLY A 77 28.51 -18.85 -4.86
CA GLY A 77 29.14 -19.50 -6.01
C GLY A 77 30.47 -20.20 -5.70
N LYS A 78 31.21 -19.74 -4.69
CA LYS A 78 32.53 -20.25 -4.31
C LYS A 78 32.77 -19.89 -2.86
N CYS A 79 32.65 -20.84 -1.93
CA CYS A 79 33.45 -20.95 -0.71
C CYS A 79 32.78 -21.92 0.27
N GLY A 80 33.37 -23.10 0.42
CA GLY A 80 33.06 -24.05 1.49
C GLY A 80 33.68 -23.63 2.82
N PHE A 81 33.24 -22.51 3.41
CA PHE A 81 33.56 -22.19 4.79
C PHE A 81 32.32 -21.73 5.56
N THR A 82 31.80 -22.68 6.34
CA THR A 82 31.08 -22.54 7.63
C THR A 82 30.27 -21.25 7.84
N THR A 83 28.96 -21.40 7.69
CA THR A 83 27.90 -20.78 8.52
C THR A 83 28.31 -19.55 9.36
N LEU A 84 28.38 -18.38 8.73
CA LEU A 84 28.21 -17.12 9.47
C LEU A 84 26.75 -17.03 9.94
N ARG A 85 26.50 -17.62 11.10
CA ARG A 85 25.25 -17.59 11.85
C ARG A 85 24.86 -16.11 12.05
N LYS A 86 23.70 -15.70 11.53
CA LYS A 86 23.10 -14.39 11.80
C LYS A 86 23.13 -14.13 13.31
N SER A 87 23.99 -13.23 13.77
CA SER A 87 23.92 -12.71 15.14
C SER A 87 22.57 -12.02 15.29
N LYS A 88 21.62 -12.69 15.96
CA LYS A 88 20.35 -12.09 16.35
C LYS A 88 20.63 -11.23 17.57
N TYR A 89 20.97 -9.96 17.37
CA TYR A 89 20.93 -9.00 18.47
C TYR A 89 19.47 -8.87 18.96
N LYS A 90 19.19 -9.44 20.13
CA LYS A 90 17.93 -9.28 20.84
C LYS A 90 17.96 -7.89 21.48
N LYS A 91 17.11 -6.98 21.01
CA LYS A 91 16.97 -5.64 21.59
C LYS A 91 16.61 -5.78 23.09
N PRO A 92 17.33 -5.15 24.02
CA PRO A 92 16.91 -5.13 25.41
C PRO A 92 15.67 -4.23 25.53
N ASN A 93 14.63 -4.73 26.21
CA ASN A 93 13.43 -3.97 26.52
C ASN A 93 13.80 -2.93 27.57
N PHE A 94 13.94 -1.67 27.18
CA PHE A 94 14.08 -0.57 28.13
C PHE A 94 12.68 -0.24 28.66
N SER A 95 12.34 -0.82 29.80
CA SER A 95 11.22 -0.40 30.65
C SER A 95 11.63 0.90 31.31
N VAL A 96 11.08 2.03 30.85
CA VAL A 96 11.21 3.32 31.54
C VAL A 96 10.31 3.25 32.78
N LEU A 97 10.92 3.31 33.97
CA LEU A 97 10.25 3.60 35.25
C LEU A 97 10.00 5.10 35.36
#